data_AF-A0A4R9VE90-F1
#
_entry.id   AF-A0A4R9VE90-F1
#
_cell.length_a   1.000
_cell.length_b   1.000
_cell.length_c   1.000
_cell.angle_alpha   90.00
_cell.angle_beta   90.00
_cell.angle_gamma   90.00
#
_symmetry.space_group_name_H-M   'P 1'
#
loop_
_entity.id
_entity.type
_entity.pdbx_description
1 polymer ?
#
loop_
_entity_poly.entity_id
_entity_poly.type
_entity_poly.pdbx_seq_one_letter_code
_entity_poly.pdbx_strand_id
1 'polypeptide(L)'
;MFSAAFQLFLSRRHALQLGIGAALASTLAPVTAAHADDDIKEEDIFRFAFNLEYMEAEYYLRGITGKGIEKPDVGSKPGDVVGGKKVTFETPALGLGGMLFEDVGVTAYAGAATVLKNKEFLAAAAGILAVEAYHMGMARASLYRMGEKAWKAANAICGARDKIDGPGDKAQGIYVDGKANFIPSTPDAIGFTRTPQEVLRIVYRTDQSGVSKGGFYPNGMNGALKST
;
A
#
# COMPACT_ATOMS: atom_id res chain seq x y z
N MET A 1 -6.45 -9.96 22.95
CA MET A 1 -5.58 -8.98 23.65
C MET A 1 -5.08 -7.99 22.60
N PHE A 2 -5.84 -6.92 22.37
CA PHE A 2 -5.48 -5.81 21.49
C PHE A 2 -4.87 -4.72 22.37
N SER A 3 -3.61 -4.38 22.15
CA SER A 3 -2.90 -3.24 22.79
C SER A 3 -2.16 -2.53 21.68
N ALA A 4 -2.75 -1.51 21.07
CA ALA A 4 -2.59 -0.09 21.45
C ALA A 4 -1.22 0.48 21.06
N ALA A 5 -1.09 0.91 19.80
CA ALA A 5 -0.12 1.90 19.34
C ALA A 5 -0.38 2.31 17.87
N PHE A 6 -1.52 2.98 17.62
CA PHE A 6 -1.66 3.85 16.44
C PHE A 6 -2.51 5.04 16.86
N GLN A 7 -1.91 5.90 17.67
CA GLN A 7 -2.49 7.19 18.07
C GLN A 7 -1.75 8.30 17.32
N LEU A 8 -2.01 8.40 16.02
CA LEU A 8 -1.91 9.68 15.33
C LEU A 8 -3.30 10.34 15.39
N PHE A 9 -3.37 11.44 16.14
CA PHE A 9 -4.47 12.41 16.24
C PHE A 9 -5.69 12.19 15.31
N LEU A 10 -6.76 11.57 15.84
CA LEU A 10 -8.12 11.87 15.40
C LEU A 10 -9.09 11.88 16.60
N SER A 11 -9.62 13.07 16.87
CA SER A 11 -10.71 13.31 17.80
C SER A 11 -11.96 12.54 17.39
N ARG A 12 -12.58 11.89 18.38
CA ARG A 12 -13.93 11.30 18.35
C ARG A 12 -14.95 12.29 17.77
N ARG A 13 -15.76 11.86 16.78
CA ARG A 13 -17.22 12.12 16.74
C ARG A 13 -17.95 11.01 15.97
N HIS A 14 -19.05 10.56 16.57
CA HIS A 14 -20.04 9.62 16.04
C HIS A 14 -20.95 10.28 14.98
N ALA A 15 -21.54 9.40 14.15
CA ALA A 15 -22.80 9.52 13.38
C ALA A 15 -22.76 10.24 12.03
N LEU A 16 -23.18 9.56 10.95
CA LEU A 16 -24.60 9.48 10.59
C LEU A 16 -24.87 8.36 9.57
N GLN A 17 -25.96 7.62 9.79
CA GLN A 17 -26.64 6.80 8.78
C GLN A 17 -27.07 7.66 7.60
N LEU A 18 -26.97 7.13 6.39
CA LEU A 18 -27.90 7.42 5.29
C LEU A 18 -27.91 6.20 4.36
N GLY A 19 -29.05 5.51 4.37
CA GLY A 19 -29.47 4.63 3.28
C GLY A 19 -30.18 5.45 2.19
N ILE A 20 -30.17 4.87 0.99
CA ILE A 20 -30.97 5.04 -0.25
C ILE A 20 -29.95 4.71 -1.36
N GLY A 21 -30.06 3.67 -2.18
CA GLY A 21 -31.25 3.20 -2.88
C GLY A 21 -31.24 3.69 -4.33
N ALA A 22 -30.32 3.16 -5.15
CA ALA A 22 -30.40 3.22 -6.62
C ALA A 22 -29.53 2.11 -7.22
N ALA A 23 -30.17 1.08 -7.76
CA ALA A 23 -29.51 0.07 -8.58
C ALA A 23 -29.24 0.67 -9.96
N LEU A 24 -28.01 1.16 -10.17
CA LEU A 24 -27.45 1.25 -11.52
C LEU A 24 -26.82 -0.10 -11.83
N ALA A 25 -27.30 -0.76 -12.87
CA ALA A 25 -26.61 -1.88 -13.51
C ALA A 25 -25.35 -1.33 -14.20
N SER A 26 -24.31 -1.06 -13.42
CA SER A 26 -22.96 -0.85 -13.93
C SER A 26 -22.43 -2.20 -14.39
N THR A 27 -22.06 -2.30 -15.66
CA THR A 27 -21.20 -3.38 -16.17
C THR A 27 -19.81 -3.20 -15.58
N LEU A 28 -19.68 -3.44 -14.27
CA LEU A 28 -18.38 -3.49 -13.61
C LEU A 28 -17.62 -4.66 -14.25
N ALA A 29 -16.42 -4.37 -14.77
CA ALA A 29 -15.50 -5.44 -15.12
C ALA A 29 -15.34 -6.38 -13.92
N PRO A 30 -15.31 -7.71 -14.11
CA PRO A 30 -15.20 -8.64 -13.00
C PRO A 30 -13.93 -8.32 -12.23
N VAL A 31 -14.10 -7.90 -10.97
CA VAL A 31 -12.99 -7.82 -10.02
C VAL A 31 -12.52 -9.26 -9.84
N THR A 32 -11.34 -9.58 -10.38
CA THR A 32 -10.75 -10.90 -10.18
C THR A 32 -10.47 -11.07 -8.69
N ALA A 33 -11.17 -12.01 -8.05
CA ALA A 33 -10.89 -12.41 -6.68
C ALA A 33 -9.45 -12.91 -6.62
N ALA A 34 -8.67 -12.37 -5.68
CA ALA A 34 -7.40 -12.99 -5.34
C ALA A 34 -7.73 -14.40 -4.81
N HIS A 35 -7.19 -15.46 -5.42
CA HIS A 35 -7.40 -16.80 -4.87
C HIS A 35 -6.63 -16.91 -3.54
N ALA A 36 -7.36 -16.97 -2.42
CA ALA A 36 -6.81 -17.47 -1.18
C ALA A 36 -6.82 -19.01 -1.26
N ASP A 37 -5.67 -19.62 -0.98
CA ASP A 37 -5.56 -21.06 -0.70
C ASP A 37 -6.44 -21.39 0.52
N ASP A 38 -7.11 -22.54 0.55
CA ASP A 38 -8.09 -22.91 1.60
C ASP A 38 -7.45 -22.96 3.01
N ASP A 39 -6.12 -23.04 3.08
CA ASP A 39 -5.33 -23.01 4.32
C ASP A 39 -4.97 -21.60 4.83
N ILE A 40 -5.22 -20.53 4.05
CA ILE A 40 -4.92 -19.14 4.45
C ILE A 40 -6.07 -18.55 5.25
N LYS A 41 -5.78 -18.12 6.48
CA LYS A 41 -6.75 -17.46 7.34
C LYS A 41 -6.75 -15.94 7.15
N GLU A 42 -7.84 -15.28 7.50
CA GLU A 42 -7.92 -13.82 7.39
C GLU A 42 -6.88 -13.12 8.30
N GLU A 43 -6.53 -13.73 9.43
CA GLU A 43 -5.44 -13.24 10.29
C GLU A 43 -4.08 -13.30 9.60
N ASP A 44 -3.86 -14.24 8.67
CA ASP A 44 -2.63 -14.30 7.88
C ASP A 44 -2.57 -13.17 6.86
N ILE A 45 -3.70 -12.75 6.31
CA ILE A 45 -3.81 -11.56 5.44
C ILE A 45 -3.44 -10.30 6.22
N PHE A 46 -3.99 -10.12 7.43
CA PHE A 46 -3.64 -8.97 8.27
C PHE A 46 -2.19 -9.02 8.75
N ARG A 47 -1.66 -10.19 9.07
CA ARG A 47 -0.23 -10.33 9.41
C ARG A 47 0.67 -9.97 8.23
N PHE A 48 0.30 -10.37 7.01
CA PHE A 48 0.98 -9.94 5.80
C PHE A 48 0.94 -8.41 5.66
N ALA A 49 -0.24 -7.82 5.78
CA ALA A 49 -0.43 -6.37 5.67
C ALA A 49 0.38 -5.61 6.74
N PHE A 50 0.41 -6.07 7.99
CA PHE A 50 1.19 -5.42 9.05
C PHE A 50 2.70 -5.36 8.79
N ASN A 51 3.26 -6.27 7.98
CA ASN A 51 4.65 -6.11 7.57
C ASN A 51 4.81 -4.84 6.71
N LEU A 52 3.87 -4.59 5.78
CA LEU A 52 3.85 -3.39 4.93
C LEU A 52 3.74 -2.13 5.77
N GLU A 53 2.74 -2.07 6.66
CA GLU A 53 2.52 -0.94 7.58
C GLU A 53 3.76 -0.63 8.42
N TYR A 54 4.44 -1.67 8.93
CA TYR A 54 5.65 -1.51 9.73
C TYR A 54 6.77 -0.86 8.91
N MET A 55 6.98 -1.32 7.68
CA MET A 55 8.01 -0.79 6.79
C MET A 55 7.70 0.67 6.40
N GLU A 56 6.44 0.99 6.14
CA GLU A 56 5.99 2.36 5.83
C GLU A 56 6.14 3.31 7.02
N ALA A 57 5.76 2.86 8.22
CA ALA A 57 5.96 3.62 9.44
C ALA A 57 7.45 3.91 9.69
N GLU A 58 8.33 2.92 9.53
CA GLU A 58 9.78 3.11 9.59
C GLU A 58 10.28 4.09 8.52
N TYR A 59 9.76 4.00 7.28
CA TYR A 59 10.13 4.90 6.19
C TYR A 59 9.81 6.36 6.52
N TYR A 60 8.57 6.65 6.91
CA TYR A 60 8.15 8.02 7.22
C TYR A 60 8.79 8.55 8.49
N LEU A 61 8.84 7.76 9.57
CA LEU A 61 9.46 8.20 10.83
C LEU A 61 10.93 8.53 10.61
N ARG A 62 11.69 7.68 9.91
CA ARG A 62 13.11 7.94 9.63
C ARG A 62 13.28 9.11 8.69
N GLY A 63 12.43 9.22 7.67
CA GLY A 63 12.46 10.33 6.73
C GLY A 63 12.18 11.68 7.40
N ILE A 64 11.20 11.75 8.31
CA ILE A 64 10.75 13.01 8.92
C ILE A 64 11.57 13.36 10.16
N THR A 65 11.83 12.38 11.03
CA THR A 65 12.41 12.62 12.37
C THR A 65 13.87 12.17 12.48
N GLY A 66 14.32 11.29 11.58
CA GLY A 66 15.62 10.61 11.70
C GLY A 66 15.62 9.43 12.68
N LYS A 67 14.47 9.09 13.28
CA LYS A 67 14.30 7.98 14.21
C LYS A 67 13.29 6.97 13.63
N GLY A 68 13.43 5.70 13.99
CA GLY A 68 12.44 4.66 13.66
C GLY A 68 11.30 4.61 14.68
N ILE A 69 10.52 3.54 14.62
CA ILE A 69 9.45 3.25 15.58
C ILE A 69 10.06 3.07 16.98
N GLU A 70 9.38 3.58 18.00
CA GLU A 70 9.85 3.49 19.38
C GLU A 70 9.67 2.08 19.96
N LYS A 71 10.54 1.69 20.90
CA LYS A 71 10.56 0.32 21.47
C LYS A 71 9.21 -0.21 21.99
N PRO A 72 8.30 0.61 22.55
CA PRO A 72 6.99 0.11 22.95
C PRO A 72 6.12 -0.37 21.78
N ASP A 73 6.33 0.20 20.59
CA ASP A 73 5.42 0.08 19.45
C ASP A 73 5.93 -0.89 18.37
N VAL A 74 7.21 -1.29 18.43
CA VAL A 74 7.83 -2.23 17.45
C VAL A 74 7.37 -3.69 17.58
N GLY A 75 6.60 -4.01 18.62
CA GLY A 75 6.15 -5.38 18.92
C GLY A 75 7.25 -6.28 19.48
N SER A 76 6.93 -7.57 19.68
CA SER A 76 7.79 -8.50 20.43
C SER A 76 8.96 -9.10 19.64
N LYS A 77 8.92 -9.02 18.30
CA LYS A 77 9.94 -9.60 17.41
C LYS A 77 10.14 -8.69 16.18
N PRO A 78 10.64 -7.47 16.35
CA PRO A 78 10.83 -6.57 15.23
C PRO A 78 11.89 -7.10 14.27
N GLY A 79 11.68 -6.87 12.98
CA GLY A 79 12.73 -7.07 11.98
C GLY A 79 13.80 -5.99 12.11
N ASP A 80 15.04 -6.33 11.75
CA ASP A 80 16.11 -5.34 11.65
C ASP A 80 15.79 -4.32 10.56
N VAL A 81 15.97 -3.04 10.88
CA VAL A 81 15.82 -1.94 9.92
C VAL A 81 17.19 -1.37 9.61
N VAL A 82 17.59 -1.45 8.34
CA VAL A 82 18.88 -0.97 7.87
C VAL A 82 18.69 0.31 7.06
N GLY A 83 19.41 1.37 7.44
CA GLY A 83 19.40 2.65 6.73
C GLY A 83 18.30 3.60 7.19
N GLY A 84 17.79 4.38 6.24
CA GLY A 84 16.93 5.53 6.49
C GLY A 84 17.72 6.75 7.00
N LYS A 85 17.38 7.93 6.47
CA LYS A 85 17.99 9.20 6.88
C LYS A 85 16.90 10.27 6.86
N LYS A 86 16.94 11.16 7.86
CA LYS A 86 16.11 12.35 7.87
C LYS A 86 16.31 13.15 6.58
N VAL A 87 15.23 13.44 5.86
CA VAL A 87 15.27 14.22 4.63
C VAL A 87 15.31 15.71 4.94
N THR A 88 15.89 16.50 4.04
CA THR A 88 15.88 17.97 4.09
C THR A 88 14.62 18.58 3.44
N PHE A 89 13.78 17.74 2.81
CA PHE A 89 12.63 18.15 1.98
C PHE A 89 12.99 18.96 0.72
N GLU A 90 14.28 19.04 0.38
CA GLU A 90 14.75 19.71 -0.86
C GLU A 90 14.69 18.77 -2.08
N THR A 91 14.53 17.47 -1.85
CA THR A 91 14.46 16.44 -2.89
C THR A 91 13.11 15.70 -2.83
N PRO A 92 12.64 15.13 -3.94
CA PRO A 92 11.38 14.38 -3.96
C PRO A 92 11.48 13.02 -3.25
N ALA A 93 12.59 12.69 -2.60
CA ALA A 93 12.87 11.36 -2.09
C ALA A 93 11.76 10.82 -1.16
N LEU A 94 11.25 11.64 -0.24
CA LEU A 94 10.17 11.24 0.67
C LEU A 94 8.84 11.02 -0.06
N GLY A 95 8.52 11.88 -1.04
CA GLY A 95 7.31 11.74 -1.84
C GLY A 95 7.36 10.54 -2.79
N LEU A 96 8.53 10.24 -3.34
CA LEU A 96 8.73 9.12 -4.27
C LEU A 96 8.59 7.75 -3.57
N GLY A 97 9.17 7.60 -2.37
CA GLY A 97 8.96 6.37 -1.61
C GLY A 97 7.57 6.29 -1.00
N GLY A 98 6.99 7.41 -0.54
CA GLY A 98 5.59 7.42 -0.13
C GLY A 98 4.66 6.97 -1.26
N MET A 99 4.78 7.54 -2.46
CA MET A 99 4.00 7.10 -3.62
C MET A 99 4.24 5.61 -3.96
N LEU A 100 5.47 5.11 -3.82
CA LEU A 100 5.77 3.70 -4.05
C LEU A 100 4.96 2.80 -3.12
N PHE A 101 4.98 3.09 -1.82
CA PHE A 101 4.39 2.24 -0.81
C PHE A 101 2.87 2.37 -0.74
N GLU A 102 2.35 3.60 -0.72
CA GLU A 102 0.91 3.85 -0.58
C GLU A 102 0.11 3.35 -1.80
N ASP A 103 0.65 3.49 -3.02
CA ASP A 103 0.01 2.88 -4.20
C ASP A 103 -0.08 1.34 -4.06
N VAL A 104 0.94 0.71 -3.47
CA VAL A 104 0.94 -0.75 -3.23
C VAL A 104 -0.06 -1.09 -2.14
N GLY A 105 -0.07 -0.36 -1.03
CA GLY A 105 -1.02 -0.51 0.07
C GLY A 105 -2.47 -0.37 -0.37
N VAL A 106 -2.83 0.71 -1.09
CA VAL A 106 -4.18 0.89 -1.68
C VAL A 106 -4.61 -0.37 -2.43
N THR A 107 -3.77 -0.87 -3.34
CA THR A 107 -4.14 -2.02 -4.19
C THR A 107 -4.12 -3.35 -3.45
N ALA A 108 -3.27 -3.49 -2.42
CA ALA A 108 -3.21 -4.67 -1.57
C ALA A 108 -4.49 -4.80 -0.73
N TYR A 109 -4.93 -3.72 -0.08
CA TYR A 109 -6.18 -3.74 0.70
C TYR A 109 -7.42 -3.83 -0.19
N ALA A 110 -7.40 -3.21 -1.38
CA ALA A 110 -8.47 -3.40 -2.36
C ALA A 110 -8.58 -4.87 -2.78
N GLY A 111 -7.44 -5.56 -2.98
CA GLY A 111 -7.40 -7.01 -3.23
C GLY A 111 -7.89 -7.82 -2.03
N ALA A 112 -7.42 -7.51 -0.82
CA ALA A 112 -7.83 -8.20 0.40
C ALA A 112 -9.34 -8.09 0.65
N ALA A 113 -9.95 -6.94 0.38
CA ALA A 113 -11.40 -6.73 0.53
C ALA A 113 -12.25 -7.71 -0.29
N THR A 114 -11.70 -8.30 -1.36
CA THR A 114 -12.41 -9.28 -2.21
C THR A 114 -12.51 -10.67 -1.58
N VAL A 115 -11.66 -10.98 -0.60
CA VAL A 115 -11.56 -12.31 0.02
C VAL A 115 -11.96 -12.32 1.50
N LEU A 116 -11.98 -11.16 2.15
CA LEU A 116 -12.38 -11.03 3.54
C LEU A 116 -13.88 -11.31 3.71
N LYS A 117 -14.19 -12.25 4.59
CA LYS A 117 -15.53 -12.70 4.98
C LYS A 117 -15.96 -12.09 6.31
N ASN A 118 -15.04 -11.98 7.27
CA ASN A 118 -15.31 -11.36 8.56
C ASN A 118 -15.54 -9.85 8.41
N LYS A 119 -16.63 -9.33 9.00
CA LYS A 119 -17.06 -7.94 8.78
C LYS A 119 -16.19 -6.94 9.54
N GLU A 120 -15.65 -7.33 10.68
CA GLU A 120 -14.73 -6.53 11.46
C GLU A 120 -13.39 -6.36 10.73
N PHE A 121 -12.86 -7.43 10.14
CA PHE A 121 -11.68 -7.42 9.29
C PHE A 121 -11.90 -6.66 7.99
N LEU A 122 -13.03 -6.85 7.33
CA LEU A 122 -13.38 -6.07 6.15
C LEU A 122 -13.48 -4.57 6.47
N ALA A 123 -14.11 -4.21 7.59
CA ALA A 123 -14.20 -2.82 8.03
C ALA A 123 -12.83 -2.22 8.36
N ALA A 124 -11.94 -3.00 9.01
CA ALA A 124 -10.58 -2.58 9.28
C ALA A 124 -9.77 -2.37 7.98
N ALA A 125 -9.83 -3.31 7.04
CA ALA A 125 -9.17 -3.21 5.74
C ALA A 125 -9.68 -2.01 4.93
N ALA A 126 -10.99 -1.75 4.93
CA ALA A 126 -11.57 -0.58 4.28
C ALA A 126 -11.11 0.74 4.92
N GLY A 127 -10.97 0.78 6.25
CA GLY A 127 -10.44 1.93 6.96
C GLY A 127 -8.98 2.22 6.61
N ILE A 128 -8.15 1.19 6.54
CA ILE A 128 -6.73 1.33 6.16
C ILE A 128 -6.61 1.76 4.69
N LEU A 129 -7.34 1.11 3.78
CA LEU A 129 -7.42 1.51 2.37
C LEU A 129 -7.73 3.01 2.19
N ALA A 130 -8.64 3.56 3.00
CA ALA A 130 -8.97 4.98 2.94
C ALA A 130 -7.78 5.88 3.35
N VAL A 131 -7.02 5.49 4.37
CA VAL A 131 -5.81 6.21 4.82
C VAL A 131 -4.73 6.18 3.73
N GLU A 132 -4.46 4.99 3.19
CA GLU A 132 -3.53 4.78 2.06
C GLU A 132 -3.89 5.69 0.87
N ALA A 133 -5.17 5.77 0.52
CA ALA A 133 -5.64 6.61 -0.57
C ALA A 133 -5.45 8.11 -0.30
N TYR A 134 -5.62 8.57 0.95
CA TYR A 134 -5.36 9.97 1.32
C TYR A 134 -3.87 10.32 1.19
N HIS A 135 -2.99 9.46 1.68
CA HIS A 135 -1.55 9.65 1.58
C HIS A 135 -1.08 9.62 0.12
N MET A 136 -1.56 8.65 -0.66
CA MET A 136 -1.25 8.52 -2.09
C MET A 136 -1.64 9.79 -2.86
N GLY A 137 -2.86 10.31 -2.65
CA GLY A 137 -3.30 11.56 -3.26
C GLY A 137 -2.40 12.74 -2.90
N MET A 138 -2.03 12.87 -1.62
CA MET A 138 -1.09 13.90 -1.15
C MET A 138 0.30 13.74 -1.77
N ALA A 139 0.85 12.52 -1.82
CA ALA A 139 2.17 12.25 -2.36
C ALA A 139 2.24 12.60 -3.85
N ARG A 140 1.26 12.16 -4.64
CA ARG A 140 1.17 12.46 -6.07
C ARG A 140 0.99 13.95 -6.33
N ALA A 141 0.11 14.64 -5.59
CA ALA A 141 -0.06 16.09 -5.69
C ALA A 141 1.23 16.86 -5.36
N SER A 142 1.94 16.43 -4.33
CA SER A 142 3.21 17.04 -3.91
C SER A 142 4.29 16.86 -4.97
N LEU A 143 4.47 15.63 -5.47
CA LEU A 143 5.40 15.33 -6.57
C LEU A 143 5.03 16.10 -7.85
N TYR A 144 3.75 16.25 -8.13
CA TYR A 144 3.30 17.02 -9.29
C TYR A 144 3.70 18.50 -9.19
N ARG A 145 3.56 19.11 -8.01
CA ARG A 145 3.99 20.50 -7.78
C ARG A 145 5.49 20.71 -7.91
N MET A 146 6.31 19.66 -7.74
CA MET A 146 7.77 19.74 -7.88
C MET A 146 8.26 19.78 -9.34
N GLY A 147 7.36 19.60 -10.31
CA GLY A 147 7.64 19.76 -11.74
C GLY A 147 8.25 18.53 -12.42
N GLU A 148 8.58 18.70 -13.70
CA GLU A 148 8.85 17.62 -14.65
C GLU A 148 9.90 16.59 -14.19
N LYS A 149 10.96 17.03 -13.50
CA LYS A 149 11.99 16.13 -12.98
C LYS A 149 11.41 15.13 -11.96
N ALA A 150 10.51 15.57 -11.09
CA ALA A 150 9.83 14.70 -10.14
C ALA A 150 8.82 13.78 -10.85
N TRP A 151 8.12 14.28 -11.89
CA TRP A 151 7.19 13.48 -12.69
C TRP A 151 7.89 12.30 -13.37
N LYS A 152 9.03 12.58 -14.01
CA LYS A 152 9.86 11.55 -14.64
C LYS A 152 10.35 10.51 -13.64
N ALA A 153 10.79 10.94 -12.46
CA ALA A 153 11.22 10.03 -11.41
C ALA A 153 10.06 9.15 -10.89
N ALA A 154 8.89 9.74 -10.64
CA ALA A 154 7.70 9.02 -10.21
C ALA A 154 7.25 8.00 -11.27
N ASN A 155 7.16 8.40 -12.54
CA ASN A 155 6.82 7.49 -13.64
C ASN A 155 7.86 6.37 -13.81
N ALA A 156 9.15 6.64 -13.57
CA ALA A 156 10.18 5.60 -13.61
C ALA A 156 10.01 4.56 -12.49
N ILE A 157 9.57 4.99 -11.30
CA ILE A 157 9.20 4.06 -10.21
C ILE A 157 7.99 3.23 -10.61
N CYS A 158 6.94 3.86 -11.15
CA CYS A 158 5.76 3.15 -11.64
C CYS A 158 6.13 2.10 -12.70
N GLY A 159 6.90 2.48 -13.71
CA GLY A 159 7.37 1.55 -14.75
C GLY A 159 8.36 0.50 -14.26
N ALA A 160 9.01 0.69 -13.10
CA ALA A 160 9.81 -0.36 -12.48
C ALA A 160 8.93 -1.38 -11.73
N ARG A 161 7.83 -0.94 -11.09
CA ARG A 161 6.85 -1.84 -10.45
C ARG A 161 6.11 -2.68 -11.48
N ASP A 162 5.66 -2.05 -12.57
CA ASP A 162 4.90 -2.69 -13.65
C ASP A 162 5.65 -3.87 -14.28
N LYS A 163 6.99 -3.81 -14.30
CA LYS A 163 7.83 -4.89 -14.83
C LYS A 163 7.86 -6.16 -13.98
N ILE A 164 7.53 -6.05 -12.69
CA ILE A 164 7.71 -7.14 -11.72
C ILE A 164 6.40 -7.55 -11.06
N ASP A 165 5.38 -6.70 -11.05
CA ASP A 165 4.15 -6.95 -10.30
C ASP A 165 3.15 -7.87 -11.01
N GLY A 166 3.39 -8.25 -12.26
CA GLY A 166 2.62 -9.29 -12.95
C GLY A 166 1.95 -8.80 -14.23
N PRO A 167 0.88 -9.48 -14.68
CA PRO A 167 0.19 -9.11 -15.91
C PRO A 167 -0.75 -7.91 -15.72
N GLY A 168 -0.74 -7.00 -16.70
CA GLY A 168 -1.64 -5.84 -16.79
C GLY A 168 -1.05 -4.59 -16.13
N ASP A 169 -1.42 -3.41 -16.65
CA ASP A 169 -0.95 -2.14 -16.11
C ASP A 169 -1.78 -1.75 -14.87
N LYS A 170 -1.19 -1.98 -13.70
CA LYS A 170 -1.72 -1.53 -12.39
C LYS A 170 -0.86 -0.42 -11.80
N ALA A 171 0.12 0.10 -12.55
CA ALA A 171 1.14 1.02 -12.09
C ALA A 171 1.16 2.27 -12.97
N GLN A 172 0.08 3.04 -12.91
CA GLN A 172 -0.03 4.28 -13.67
C GLN A 172 0.85 5.39 -13.05
N GLY A 173 1.61 6.09 -13.90
CA GLY A 173 2.43 7.25 -13.54
C GLY A 173 1.62 8.46 -13.07
N ILE A 174 2.30 9.52 -12.63
CA ILE A 174 1.64 10.78 -12.17
C ILE A 174 1.44 11.80 -13.30
N TYR A 175 2.06 11.57 -14.45
CA TYR A 175 1.87 12.35 -15.66
C TYR A 175 1.77 11.41 -16.86
N VAL A 176 0.63 11.38 -17.52
CA VAL A 176 0.30 10.44 -18.60
C VAL A 176 -0.35 11.22 -19.74
N ASP A 177 0.14 11.06 -20.96
CA ASP A 177 -0.41 11.68 -22.18
C ASP A 177 -0.67 13.20 -22.07
N GLY A 178 0.28 13.91 -21.46
CA GLY A 178 0.18 15.37 -21.29
C GLY A 178 -0.72 15.82 -20.14
N LYS A 179 -1.22 14.90 -19.31
CA LYS A 179 -2.18 15.18 -18.24
C LYS A 179 -1.67 14.68 -16.89
N ALA A 180 -2.09 15.37 -15.82
CA ALA A 180 -1.85 14.90 -14.46
C ALA A 180 -2.68 13.64 -14.16
N ASN A 181 -2.10 12.69 -13.42
CA ASN A 181 -2.78 11.50 -12.95
C ASN A 181 -2.59 11.33 -11.43
N PHE A 182 -3.59 11.74 -10.67
CA PHE A 182 -3.58 11.67 -9.21
C PHE A 182 -4.28 10.43 -8.65
N ILE A 183 -5.06 9.72 -9.46
CA ILE A 183 -5.88 8.61 -9.01
C ILE A 183 -5.63 7.45 -9.98
N PRO A 184 -4.63 6.60 -9.72
CA PRO A 184 -4.41 5.40 -10.52
C PRO A 184 -5.60 4.45 -10.35
N SER A 185 -6.35 4.23 -11.43
CA SER A 185 -7.59 3.46 -11.38
C SER A 185 -7.91 2.77 -12.70
N THR A 186 -8.86 1.85 -12.64
CA THR A 186 -9.53 1.31 -13.83
C THR A 186 -10.30 2.43 -14.57
N PRO A 187 -10.77 2.16 -15.81
CA PRO A 187 -11.64 3.10 -16.54
C PRO A 187 -12.91 3.50 -15.79
N ASP A 188 -13.38 2.67 -14.85
CA ASP A 188 -14.56 2.92 -14.02
C ASP A 188 -14.24 3.72 -12.74
N ALA A 189 -13.03 4.29 -12.64
CA ALA A 189 -12.53 5.02 -11.47
C ALA A 189 -12.47 4.17 -10.19
N ILE A 190 -12.19 2.87 -10.33
CA ILE A 190 -12.02 1.93 -9.22
C ILE A 190 -10.52 1.67 -9.01
N GLY A 191 -10.07 1.70 -7.76
CA GLY A 191 -8.69 1.35 -7.43
C GLY A 191 -8.34 -0.06 -7.90
N PHE A 192 -7.15 -0.24 -8.44
CA PHE A 192 -6.69 -1.57 -8.85
C PHE A 192 -6.61 -2.52 -7.66
N THR A 193 -6.72 -3.82 -7.93
CA THR A 193 -6.47 -4.86 -6.95
C THR A 193 -5.15 -5.57 -7.24
N ARG A 194 -4.40 -5.88 -6.19
CA ARG A 194 -3.24 -6.78 -6.25
C ARG A 194 -3.44 -8.00 -5.35
N THR A 195 -2.94 -9.15 -5.80
CA THR A 195 -2.83 -10.36 -4.96
C THR A 195 -1.61 -10.26 -4.03
N PRO A 196 -1.55 -11.05 -2.94
CA PRO A 196 -0.35 -11.11 -2.09
C PRO A 196 0.93 -11.41 -2.88
N GLN A 197 0.87 -12.23 -3.93
CA GLN A 197 2.02 -12.58 -4.78
C GLN A 197 2.51 -11.37 -5.57
N GLU A 198 1.61 -10.59 -6.16
CA GLU A 198 1.96 -9.36 -6.88
C GLU A 198 2.59 -8.33 -5.93
N VAL A 199 2.07 -8.20 -4.71
CA VAL A 199 2.68 -7.35 -3.66
C VAL A 199 4.06 -7.86 -3.27
N LEU A 200 4.21 -9.18 -3.03
CA LEU A 200 5.49 -9.81 -2.67
C LEU A 200 6.57 -9.58 -3.73
N ARG A 201 6.20 -9.66 -5.02
CA ARG A 201 7.12 -9.37 -6.14
C ARG A 201 7.65 -7.94 -6.08
N ILE A 202 6.79 -6.98 -5.78
CA ILE A 202 7.19 -5.57 -5.63
C ILE A 202 8.13 -5.41 -4.43
N VAL A 203 7.73 -5.90 -3.26
CA VAL A 203 8.49 -5.64 -2.03
C VAL A 203 9.82 -6.42 -1.97
N TYR A 204 9.89 -7.59 -2.60
CA TYR A 204 11.14 -8.34 -2.77
C TYR A 204 11.93 -7.93 -4.01
N ARG A 205 11.37 -7.07 -4.87
CA ARG A 205 11.96 -6.58 -6.11
C ARG A 205 12.38 -7.71 -7.06
N THR A 206 11.44 -8.61 -7.36
CA THR A 206 11.67 -9.80 -8.19
C THR A 206 10.44 -10.15 -9.02
N ASP A 207 10.66 -10.66 -10.22
CA ASP A 207 9.65 -11.28 -11.09
C ASP A 207 9.61 -12.81 -10.96
N GLN A 208 10.56 -13.39 -10.20
CA GLN A 208 10.67 -14.83 -10.01
C GLN A 208 9.64 -15.32 -8.99
N SER A 209 9.10 -16.52 -9.23
CA SER A 209 8.23 -17.22 -8.27
C SER A 209 9.07 -18.01 -7.25
N GLY A 210 8.54 -18.26 -6.06
CA GLY A 210 9.23 -18.97 -4.98
C GLY A 210 10.24 -18.13 -4.18
N VAL A 211 10.30 -16.83 -4.40
CA VAL A 211 11.23 -15.93 -3.69
C VAL A 211 10.60 -15.51 -2.37
N SER A 212 11.33 -15.74 -1.27
CA SER A 212 10.85 -15.50 0.10
C SER A 212 11.54 -14.37 0.86
N LYS A 213 12.47 -13.66 0.20
CA LYS A 213 13.22 -12.52 0.77
C LYS A 213 13.90 -11.71 -0.34
N GLY A 214 14.17 -10.44 -0.07
CA GLY A 214 14.84 -9.53 -1.00
C GLY A 214 14.29 -8.11 -0.89
N GLY A 215 14.79 -7.21 -1.73
CA GLY A 215 14.26 -5.84 -1.83
C GLY A 215 14.20 -5.11 -0.49
N PHE A 216 13.00 -4.68 -0.11
CA PHE A 216 12.74 -3.97 1.16
C PHE A 216 12.73 -4.89 2.38
N TYR A 217 12.69 -6.21 2.18
CA TYR A 217 12.68 -7.24 3.20
C TYR A 217 13.84 -8.22 2.98
N PRO A 218 15.09 -7.82 3.23
CA PRO A 218 16.27 -8.66 2.98
C PRO A 218 16.25 -9.99 3.77
N ASN A 219 15.55 -10.01 4.90
CA ASN A 219 15.37 -11.19 5.74
C ASN A 219 14.01 -11.88 5.56
N GLY A 220 13.19 -11.42 4.62
CA GLY A 220 11.83 -11.92 4.35
C GLY A 220 10.77 -11.36 5.29
N MET A 221 9.50 -11.49 4.89
CA MET A 221 8.34 -11.11 5.69
C MET A 221 7.97 -12.18 6.72
N ASN A 222 7.34 -11.75 7.79
CA ASN A 222 6.76 -12.66 8.78
C ASN A 222 5.41 -13.19 8.31
N GLY A 223 5.12 -14.47 8.60
CA GLY A 223 3.79 -15.08 8.42
C GLY A 223 3.73 -16.21 7.39
N ALA A 224 2.50 -16.57 7.02
CA ALA A 224 2.22 -17.63 6.05
C ALA A 224 2.41 -17.14 4.60
N LEU A 225 1.89 -15.95 4.30
CA LEU A 225 2.06 -15.28 3.01
C LEU A 225 3.43 -14.57 2.99
N LYS A 226 4.44 -15.23 2.41
CA LYS A 226 5.83 -14.70 2.41
C LYS A 226 6.66 -15.09 1.20
N SER A 227 6.10 -15.79 0.21
CA SER A 227 6.80 -16.20 -1.01
C SER A 227 6.01 -15.79 -2.25
N THR A 228 6.71 -15.31 -3.28
CA THR A 228 6.15 -15.03 -4.61
C THR A 228 5.72 -16.29 -5.36
#